data_AF-A0A533TLR3-F1
#
_entry.id   AF-A0A533TLR3-F1
#
_cell.length_a   1.000
_cell.length_b   1.000
_cell.length_c   1.000
_cell.angle_alpha   90.00
_cell.angle_beta   90.00
_cell.angle_gamma   90.00
#
_symmetry.space_group_name_H-M   'P 1'
#
loop_
_entity.id
_entity.type
_entity.pdbx_description
1 polymer ?
#
loop_
_entity_poly.entity_id
_entity_poly.type
_entity_poly.pdbx_seq_one_letter_code
_entity_poly.pdbx_strand_id
1 'polypeptide(L)'
;MIRLPALLLIVTLVSSMQEMLQDYRLQLRANSLYEKRDYGNAESTLRQLLSTLPEGRKKTATTFNLACTLYMQGKFAEASAMFAHKPKTAGKDHDIELKSMFNESNSLARNAIGTNAKSSKTVLFRRSLDRLKSVLLNNPNDGDAKINYEIVRRYLHELETPPHSSSSSTGNNSNTEPKSGISQDMAQRLLEHTQQDESSLMRQLPRNKSTAAKSGSNNLDW
;
A
#
# COMPACT_ATOMS: atom_id res chain seq x y z
N MET A 1 50.33 -4.73 -31.76
CA MET A 1 49.75 -5.99 -31.26
C MET A 1 48.97 -5.69 -29.98
N ILE A 2 47.65 -5.86 -29.99
CA ILE A 2 46.84 -5.74 -28.76
C ILE A 2 47.21 -6.94 -27.88
N ARG A 3 47.61 -6.69 -26.64
CA ARG A 3 47.97 -7.76 -25.70
C ARG A 3 46.70 -8.50 -25.28
N LEU A 4 46.76 -9.83 -25.16
CA LEU A 4 45.65 -10.69 -24.72
C LEU A 4 44.82 -10.13 -23.53
N PRO A 5 45.40 -9.57 -22.45
CA PRO A 5 44.62 -8.97 -21.36
C PRO A 5 43.80 -7.74 -21.79
N ALA A 6 44.30 -6.93 -22.72
CA ALA A 6 43.56 -5.79 -23.26
C ALA A 6 42.38 -6.25 -24.14
N LEU A 7 42.53 -7.36 -24.86
CA LEU A 7 41.45 -7.94 -25.66
C LEU A 7 40.34 -8.53 -24.76
N LEU A 8 40.72 -9.22 -23.67
CA LEU A 8 39.76 -9.72 -22.67
C LEU A 8 39.00 -8.57 -21.99
N LEU A 9 39.67 -7.47 -21.65
CA LEU A 9 39.04 -6.29 -21.05
C LEU A 9 38.04 -5.61 -22.00
N ILE A 10 38.36 -5.53 -23.30
CA ILE A 10 37.43 -4.97 -24.30
C ILE A 10 36.18 -5.84 -24.42
N VAL A 11 36.33 -7.17 -24.43
CA VAL A 11 35.19 -8.09 -24.54
C VAL A 11 34.27 -7.97 -23.32
N THR A 12 34.81 -7.90 -22.09
CA THR A 12 33.98 -7.75 -20.89
C THR A 12 33.25 -6.41 -20.85
N LEU A 13 33.89 -5.32 -21.29
CA LEU A 13 33.25 -4.00 -21.38
C LEU A 13 32.09 -4.01 -22.37
N VAL A 14 32.25 -4.56 -23.57
CA VAL A 14 31.18 -4.62 -24.59
C VAL A 14 29.98 -5.43 -24.10
N SER A 15 30.20 -6.58 -23.46
CA SER A 15 29.11 -7.39 -22.90
C SER A 15 28.34 -6.64 -21.81
N SER A 16 29.04 -5.99 -20.87
CA SER A 16 28.39 -5.21 -19.81
C SER A 16 27.56 -4.02 -20.33
N MET A 17 27.99 -3.39 -21.43
CA MET A 17 27.22 -2.33 -22.09
C MET A 17 25.94 -2.85 -22.74
N GLN A 18 25.98 -4.05 -23.34
CA GLN A 18 24.80 -4.67 -23.95
C GLN A 18 23.72 -4.98 -22.91
N GLU A 19 24.10 -5.54 -21.76
CA GLU A 19 23.18 -5.81 -20.64
C GLU A 19 22.54 -4.51 -20.12
N MET A 20 23.35 -3.46 -19.90
CA MET A 20 22.84 -2.17 -19.44
C MET A 20 21.84 -1.54 -20.42
N LEU A 21 22.11 -1.63 -21.73
CA LEU A 21 21.21 -1.14 -22.77
C LEU A 21 19.90 -1.96 -22.82
N GLN A 22 19.99 -3.27 -22.59
CA GLN A 22 18.81 -4.14 -22.53
C GLN A 22 17.92 -3.78 -21.35
N ASP A 23 18.49 -3.64 -20.15
CA ASP A 23 17.75 -3.25 -18.94
C ASP A 23 17.05 -1.90 -19.14
N TYR A 24 17.75 -0.92 -19.70
CA TYR A 24 17.19 0.40 -20.00
C TYR A 24 16.02 0.32 -20.99
N ARG A 25 16.15 -0.49 -22.05
CA ARG A 25 15.05 -0.70 -23.01
C ARG A 25 13.84 -1.37 -22.38
N LEU A 26 14.06 -2.37 -21.52
CA LEU A 26 12.96 -3.02 -20.78
C LEU A 26 12.26 -2.02 -19.86
N GLN A 27 13.01 -1.17 -19.16
CA GLN A 27 12.43 -0.12 -18.32
C GLN A 27 11.57 0.86 -19.12
N LEU A 28 12.08 1.40 -20.23
CA LEU A 28 11.31 2.31 -21.09
C LEU A 28 10.06 1.64 -21.67
N ARG A 29 10.18 0.37 -22.07
CA ARG A 29 9.05 -0.41 -22.58
C ARG A 29 7.98 -0.61 -21.50
N ALA A 30 8.38 -1.03 -20.30
CA ALA A 30 7.47 -1.20 -19.18
C ALA A 30 6.72 0.10 -18.85
N ASN A 31 7.44 1.23 -18.82
CA ASN A 31 6.83 2.54 -18.62
C ASN A 31 5.81 2.87 -19.72
N SER A 32 6.19 2.74 -20.99
CA SER A 32 5.27 2.99 -22.10
C SER A 32 4.01 2.12 -22.05
N LEU A 33 4.15 0.84 -21.67
CA LEU A 33 3.03 -0.08 -21.53
C LEU A 33 2.11 0.32 -20.37
N TYR A 34 2.69 0.72 -19.22
CA TYR A 34 1.91 1.20 -18.08
C TYR A 34 1.11 2.46 -18.44
N GLU A 35 1.74 3.45 -19.08
CA GLU A 35 1.07 4.69 -19.52
C GLU A 35 -0.09 4.42 -20.50
N LYS A 36 0.07 3.40 -21.34
CA LYS A 36 -0.99 2.90 -22.24
C LYS A 36 -2.05 2.05 -21.54
N ARG A 37 -1.94 1.86 -20.22
CA ARG A 37 -2.78 0.98 -19.38
C ARG A 37 -2.74 -0.49 -19.78
N ASP A 38 -1.71 -0.89 -20.52
CA ASP A 38 -1.43 -2.28 -20.84
C ASP A 38 -0.64 -2.91 -19.69
N TYR A 39 -1.33 -3.02 -18.54
CA TYR A 39 -0.69 -3.45 -17.30
C TYR A 39 -0.23 -4.91 -17.36
N GLY A 40 -0.88 -5.75 -18.16
CA GLY A 40 -0.48 -7.14 -18.35
C GLY A 40 0.90 -7.25 -19.00
N ASN A 41 1.11 -6.55 -20.12
CA ASN A 41 2.42 -6.55 -20.78
C ASN A 41 3.46 -5.76 -19.98
N ALA A 42 3.06 -4.71 -19.26
CA ALA A 42 3.95 -3.99 -18.35
C ALA A 42 4.48 -4.90 -17.24
N GLU A 43 3.61 -5.70 -16.62
CA GLU A 43 4.00 -6.71 -15.62
C GLU A 43 5.01 -7.71 -16.19
N SER A 44 4.73 -8.31 -17.35
CA SER A 44 5.64 -9.27 -17.98
C SER A 44 7.02 -8.64 -18.23
N THR A 45 7.05 -7.40 -18.70
CA THR A 45 8.30 -6.66 -18.97
C THR A 45 9.06 -6.35 -17.67
N LEU A 46 8.37 -5.94 -16.60
CA LEU A 46 8.98 -5.66 -15.30
C LEU A 46 9.53 -6.92 -14.63
N ARG A 47 8.83 -8.06 -14.72
CA ARG A 47 9.34 -9.34 -14.23
C ARG A 47 10.59 -9.79 -14.99
N GLN A 48 10.62 -9.60 -16.30
CA GLN A 48 11.81 -9.86 -17.11
C GLN A 48 12.98 -8.99 -16.64
N LEU A 49 12.76 -7.68 -16.44
CA LEU A 49 13.80 -6.77 -15.94
C LEU A 49 14.30 -7.16 -14.53
N LEU A 50 13.40 -7.56 -13.62
CA LEU A 50 13.79 -8.00 -12.28
C LEU A 50 14.67 -9.25 -12.27
N SER A 51 14.59 -10.09 -13.31
CA SER A 51 15.40 -11.32 -13.41
C SER A 51 16.88 -11.04 -13.70
N THR A 52 17.20 -9.86 -14.27
CA THR A 52 18.55 -9.48 -14.65
C THR A 52 19.17 -8.46 -13.70
N LEU A 53 18.36 -7.68 -12.99
CA LEU A 53 18.86 -6.61 -12.11
C LEU A 53 19.57 -7.15 -10.85
N PRO A 54 20.79 -6.65 -10.54
CA PRO A 54 21.44 -6.92 -9.27
C PRO A 54 20.70 -6.22 -8.11
N GLU A 55 20.94 -6.69 -6.89
CA GLU A 55 20.44 -6.02 -5.67
C GLU A 55 20.89 -4.54 -5.63
N GLY A 56 19.95 -3.63 -5.35
CA GLY A 56 20.25 -2.20 -5.32
C GLY A 56 19.04 -1.34 -5.66
N ARG A 57 19.26 -0.02 -5.78
CA ARG A 57 18.19 0.97 -6.00
C ARG A 57 17.32 0.65 -7.22
N LYS A 58 17.93 0.26 -8.35
CA LYS A 58 17.18 -0.08 -9.58
C LYS A 58 16.22 -1.25 -9.37
N LYS A 59 16.65 -2.29 -8.64
CA LYS A 59 15.80 -3.44 -8.31
C LYS A 59 14.69 -3.06 -7.36
N THR A 60 14.97 -2.19 -6.38
CA THR A 60 13.95 -1.62 -5.47
C THR A 60 12.88 -0.85 -6.25
N ALA A 61 13.28 0.11 -7.10
CA ALA A 61 12.35 0.89 -7.93
C ALA A 61 11.54 0.01 -8.89
N THR A 62 12.19 -0.97 -9.54
CA THR A 62 11.50 -1.91 -10.43
C THR A 62 10.50 -2.79 -9.69
N THR A 63 10.83 -3.22 -8.47
CA THR A 63 9.91 -3.99 -7.60
C THR A 63 8.71 -3.14 -7.19
N PHE A 64 8.95 -1.89 -6.82
CA PHE A 64 7.89 -0.93 -6.51
C PHE A 64 6.96 -0.69 -7.71
N ASN A 65 7.52 -0.49 -8.91
CA ASN A 65 6.74 -0.29 -10.14
C ASN A 65 5.94 -1.53 -10.54
N LEU A 66 6.49 -2.72 -10.32
CA LEU A 66 5.76 -3.97 -10.51
C LEU A 66 4.58 -4.04 -9.53
N ALA A 67 4.78 -3.70 -8.26
CA ALA A 67 3.71 -3.67 -7.28
C ALA A 67 2.60 -2.66 -7.65
N CYS A 68 2.95 -1.46 -8.13
CA CYS A 68 1.98 -0.49 -8.68
C CYS A 68 1.23 -1.06 -9.88
N THR A 69 1.93 -1.72 -10.81
CA THR A 69 1.31 -2.36 -11.98
C THR A 69 0.32 -3.46 -11.57
N LEU A 70 0.68 -4.29 -10.59
CA LEU A 70 -0.20 -5.31 -10.03
C LEU A 70 -1.43 -4.70 -9.35
N TYR A 71 -1.25 -3.59 -8.63
CA TYR A 71 -2.36 -2.84 -8.04
C TYR A 71 -3.35 -2.37 -9.13
N MET A 72 -2.84 -1.82 -10.23
CA MET A 72 -3.68 -1.35 -11.34
C MET A 72 -4.44 -2.48 -12.05
N GLN A 73 -3.94 -3.72 -11.99
CA GLN A 73 -4.66 -4.91 -12.45
C GLN A 73 -5.69 -5.45 -11.46
N GLY A 74 -5.80 -4.87 -10.26
CA GLY A 74 -6.63 -5.40 -9.18
C GLY A 74 -6.04 -6.61 -8.46
N LYS A 75 -4.78 -6.96 -8.71
CA LYS A 75 -4.05 -8.05 -8.04
C LYS A 75 -3.56 -7.60 -6.65
N PHE A 76 -4.48 -7.16 -5.81
CA PHE A 76 -4.17 -6.45 -4.57
C PHE A 76 -3.40 -7.29 -3.54
N ALA A 77 -3.68 -8.58 -3.44
CA ALA A 77 -2.94 -9.48 -2.55
C ALA A 77 -1.46 -9.55 -2.93
N GLU A 78 -1.16 -9.74 -4.22
CA GLU A 78 0.22 -9.80 -4.72
C GLU A 78 0.92 -8.44 -4.61
N ALA A 79 0.24 -7.36 -4.99
CA ALA A 79 0.75 -6.00 -4.84
C ALA A 79 1.16 -5.71 -3.39
N SER A 80 0.31 -6.04 -2.41
CA SER A 80 0.61 -5.84 -0.99
C SER A 80 1.84 -6.62 -0.52
N ALA A 81 2.02 -7.85 -1.02
CA ALA A 81 3.19 -8.66 -0.69
C ALA A 81 4.48 -8.05 -1.27
N MET A 82 4.41 -7.49 -2.49
CA MET A 82 5.56 -6.83 -3.11
C MET A 82 5.92 -5.51 -2.41
N PHE A 83 4.93 -4.68 -2.03
CA PHE A 83 5.19 -3.46 -1.26
C PHE A 83 5.75 -3.73 0.14
N ALA A 84 5.36 -4.84 0.76
CA ALA A 84 5.89 -5.26 2.07
C ALA A 84 7.35 -5.73 2.01
N HIS A 85 7.88 -6.01 0.81
CA HIS A 85 9.25 -6.49 0.65
C HIS A 85 10.25 -5.38 1.00
N LYS A 86 11.09 -5.63 2.01
CA LYS A 86 12.19 -4.74 2.40
C LYS A 86 13.50 -5.28 1.81
N PRO A 87 14.06 -4.65 0.76
CA PRO A 87 15.35 -5.08 0.21
C PRO A 87 16.47 -4.88 1.25
N LYS A 88 17.55 -5.67 1.15
CA LYS A 88 18.68 -5.59 2.10
C LYS A 88 19.39 -4.22 2.12
N THR A 89 19.15 -3.38 1.12
CA THR A 89 19.62 -2.01 1.00
C THR A 89 18.68 -0.98 1.65
N ALA A 90 17.63 -1.44 2.36
CA ALA A 90 16.68 -0.61 3.09
C ALA A 90 17.40 0.42 3.98
N GLY A 91 16.95 1.66 3.92
CA GLY A 91 17.54 2.80 4.64
C GLY A 91 18.28 3.82 3.77
N LYS A 92 18.55 3.54 2.48
CA LYS A 92 19.13 4.54 1.54
C LYS A 92 18.10 5.30 0.70
N ASP A 93 16.84 4.86 0.71
CA ASP A 93 15.76 5.42 -0.11
C ASP A 93 14.46 5.55 0.69
N HIS A 94 14.46 6.51 1.62
CA HIS A 94 13.37 6.71 2.57
C HIS A 94 12.03 7.07 1.88
N ASP A 95 12.09 7.73 0.73
CA ASP A 95 10.89 8.13 -0.03
C ASP A 95 10.16 6.92 -0.61
N ILE A 96 10.87 6.00 -1.28
CA ILE A 96 10.28 4.76 -1.80
C ILE A 96 9.72 3.90 -0.66
N GLU A 97 10.39 3.86 0.49
CA GLU A 97 9.90 3.11 1.65
C GLU A 97 8.55 3.64 2.14
N LEU A 98 8.41 4.96 2.32
CA LEU A 98 7.14 5.57 2.74
C LEU A 98 6.03 5.37 1.70
N LYS A 99 6.34 5.57 0.41
CA LYS A 99 5.40 5.27 -0.69
C LYS A 99 4.99 3.81 -0.69
N SER A 100 5.92 2.89 -0.45
CA SER A 100 5.62 1.45 -0.38
C SER A 100 4.70 1.14 0.78
N MET A 101 4.90 1.73 1.96
CA MET A 101 3.99 1.54 3.10
C MET A 101 2.58 2.07 2.81
N PHE A 102 2.48 3.26 2.20
CA PHE A 102 1.20 3.82 1.78
C PHE A 102 0.50 2.91 0.76
N ASN A 103 1.20 2.47 -0.28
CA ASN A 103 0.64 1.60 -1.32
C ASN A 103 0.33 0.18 -0.80
N GLU A 104 1.12 -0.35 0.14
CA GLU A 104 0.81 -1.60 0.85
C GLU A 104 -0.53 -1.46 1.56
N SER A 105 -0.75 -0.36 2.28
CA SER A 105 -2.01 -0.10 2.97
C SER A 105 -3.21 -0.08 2.01
N ASN A 106 -3.09 0.64 0.89
CA ASN A 106 -4.15 0.72 -0.11
C ASN A 106 -4.45 -0.65 -0.73
N SER A 107 -3.40 -1.43 -0.99
CA SER A 107 -3.52 -2.79 -1.52
C SER A 107 -4.21 -3.71 -0.52
N LEU A 108 -3.82 -3.66 0.76
CA LEU A 108 -4.45 -4.43 1.84
C LEU A 108 -5.94 -4.07 1.99
N ALA A 109 -6.27 -2.78 2.01
CA ALA A 109 -7.66 -2.31 2.12
C ALA A 109 -8.52 -2.76 0.93
N ARG A 110 -8.00 -2.64 -0.31
CA ARG A 110 -8.69 -3.12 -1.51
C ARG A 110 -8.88 -4.63 -1.51
N ASN A 111 -7.87 -5.38 -1.06
CA ASN A 111 -7.97 -6.83 -0.89
C ASN A 111 -9.04 -7.20 0.15
N ALA A 112 -9.12 -6.47 1.26
CA ALA A 112 -10.12 -6.67 2.29
C ALA A 112 -11.54 -6.46 1.76
N ILE A 113 -11.77 -5.42 0.95
CA ILE A 113 -13.08 -5.14 0.34
C ILE A 113 -13.55 -6.32 -0.53
N GLY A 114 -12.64 -6.94 -1.29
CA GLY A 114 -12.94 -8.11 -2.13
C GLY A 114 -12.98 -9.46 -1.41
N THR A 115 -12.63 -9.51 -0.13
CA THR A 115 -12.56 -10.76 0.64
C THR A 115 -13.89 -11.05 1.33
N ASN A 116 -14.48 -12.24 1.23
CA ASN A 116 -15.80 -12.49 1.87
C ASN A 116 -15.73 -12.76 3.38
N ALA A 117 -14.71 -13.49 3.84
CA ALA A 117 -14.62 -13.90 5.23
C ALA A 117 -14.35 -12.71 6.16
N LYS A 118 -15.28 -12.47 7.11
CA LYS A 118 -15.19 -11.38 8.09
C LYS A 118 -13.84 -11.34 8.82
N SER A 119 -13.37 -12.50 9.30
CA SER A 119 -12.07 -12.61 9.99
C SER A 119 -10.90 -12.17 9.12
N SER A 120 -10.87 -12.60 7.85
CA SER A 120 -9.85 -12.19 6.89
C SER A 120 -9.92 -10.70 6.55
N LYS A 121 -11.13 -10.12 6.39
CA LYS A 121 -11.30 -8.67 6.21
C LYS A 121 -10.70 -7.90 7.39
N THR A 122 -11.04 -8.29 8.61
CA THR A 122 -10.57 -7.66 9.85
C THR A 122 -9.04 -7.65 9.92
N VAL A 123 -8.39 -8.79 9.61
CA VAL A 123 -6.92 -8.87 9.60
C VAL A 123 -6.31 -7.93 8.56
N LEU A 124 -6.86 -7.89 7.35
CA LEU A 124 -6.34 -7.03 6.28
C LEU A 124 -6.52 -5.54 6.58
N PHE A 125 -7.69 -5.13 7.09
CA PHE A 125 -7.92 -3.74 7.49
C PHE A 125 -7.05 -3.30 8.66
N ARG A 126 -6.84 -4.14 9.68
CA ARG A 126 -5.91 -3.84 10.78
C ARG A 126 -4.49 -3.63 10.27
N ARG A 127 -3.98 -4.53 9.42
CA ARG A 127 -2.67 -4.35 8.79
C ARG A 127 -2.59 -3.07 7.96
N SER A 128 -3.66 -2.71 7.24
CA SER A 128 -3.72 -1.46 6.50
C SER A 128 -3.61 -0.24 7.42
N LEU A 129 -4.30 -0.24 8.57
CA LEU A 129 -4.20 0.85 9.56
C LEU A 129 -2.79 0.98 10.13
N ASP A 130 -2.13 -0.13 10.43
CA ASP A 130 -0.76 -0.11 10.97
C ASP A 130 0.23 0.54 9.99
N ARG A 131 0.05 0.27 8.68
CA ARG A 131 0.85 0.91 7.62
C ARG A 131 0.56 2.40 7.49
N LEU A 132 -0.71 2.80 7.49
CA LEU A 132 -1.09 4.21 7.43
C LEU A 132 -0.61 4.98 8.66
N LYS A 133 -0.68 4.37 9.85
CA LYS A 133 -0.09 4.92 11.07
C LYS A 133 1.40 5.14 10.90
N SER A 134 2.12 4.16 10.36
CA SER A 134 3.56 4.30 10.09
C SER A 134 3.86 5.45 9.11
N VAL A 135 3.06 5.60 8.05
CA VAL A 135 3.18 6.73 7.12
C VAL A 135 2.95 8.07 7.84
N LEU A 136 1.88 8.18 8.63
CA LEU A 136 1.53 9.41 9.33
C LEU A 136 2.53 9.80 10.42
N LEU A 137 3.18 8.83 11.08
CA LEU A 137 4.25 9.11 12.03
C LEU A 137 5.49 9.74 11.36
N ASN A 138 5.77 9.38 10.11
CA ASN A 138 6.89 9.93 9.34
C ASN A 138 6.50 11.20 8.56
N ASN A 139 5.25 11.27 8.08
CA ASN A 139 4.69 12.42 7.36
C ASN A 139 3.30 12.80 7.94
N PRO A 140 3.26 13.55 9.05
CA PRO A 140 2.01 13.91 9.74
C PRO A 140 1.05 14.77 8.91
N ASN A 141 1.53 15.36 7.82
CA ASN A 141 0.76 16.24 6.94
C ASN A 141 0.31 15.55 5.65
N ASP A 142 0.55 14.24 5.50
CA ASP A 142 0.05 13.48 4.37
C ASP A 142 -1.49 13.41 4.38
N GLY A 143 -2.12 14.19 3.50
CA GLY A 143 -3.57 14.29 3.42
C GLY A 143 -4.23 12.99 2.96
N ASP A 144 -3.60 12.28 2.01
CA ASP A 144 -4.12 11.03 1.49
C ASP A 144 -4.04 9.92 2.54
N ALA A 145 -2.93 9.87 3.30
CA ALA A 145 -2.78 8.90 4.37
C ALA A 145 -3.81 9.13 5.49
N LYS A 146 -4.14 10.39 5.81
CA LYS A 146 -5.22 10.70 6.75
C LYS A 146 -6.56 10.19 6.24
N ILE A 147 -6.92 10.53 5.00
CA ILE A 147 -8.19 10.12 4.40
C ILE A 147 -8.30 8.59 4.36
N ASN A 148 -7.25 7.90 3.90
CA ASN A 148 -7.25 6.44 3.83
C ASN A 148 -7.30 5.80 5.22
N TYR A 149 -6.64 6.39 6.22
CA TYR A 149 -6.72 5.94 7.61
C TYR A 149 -8.16 6.01 8.13
N GLU A 150 -8.84 7.14 7.91
CA GLU A 150 -10.25 7.32 8.30
C GLU A 150 -11.17 6.32 7.61
N ILE A 151 -11.00 6.10 6.30
CA ILE A 151 -11.80 5.15 5.52
C ILE A 151 -11.64 3.73 6.07
N VAL A 152 -10.40 3.28 6.21
CA VAL A 152 -10.11 1.92 6.69
C VAL A 152 -10.60 1.73 8.12
N ARG A 153 -10.46 2.75 8.99
CA ARG A 153 -10.94 2.68 10.37
C ARG A 153 -12.46 2.50 10.41
N ARG A 154 -13.21 3.22 9.58
CA ARG A 154 -14.67 3.08 9.49
C ARG A 154 -15.10 1.69 9.04
N TYR A 155 -14.43 1.11 8.04
CA TYR A 155 -14.69 -0.28 7.63
C TYR A 155 -14.43 -1.27 8.76
N LEU A 156 -13.33 -1.09 9.49
CA LEU A 156 -12.99 -1.97 10.61
C LEU A 156 -14.04 -1.86 11.73
N HIS A 157 -14.46 -0.64 12.06
CA HIS A 157 -15.52 -0.40 13.04
C HIS A 157 -16.82 -1.10 12.65
N GLU A 158 -17.29 -0.93 11.41
CA GLU A 158 -18.51 -1.59 10.92
C GLU A 158 -18.42 -3.12 11.03
N LEU A 159 -17.25 -3.71 10.72
CA LEU A 159 -17.05 -5.13 10.89
C LEU A 159 -17.09 -5.56 12.36
N GLU A 160 -16.55 -4.78 13.27
CA GLU A 160 -16.47 -5.14 14.69
C GLU A 160 -17.79 -4.90 15.42
N THR A 161 -18.63 -4.00 14.94
CA THR A 161 -19.99 -3.82 15.45
C THR A 161 -20.89 -5.02 15.12
N PRO A 162 -21.63 -5.57 16.10
CA PRO A 162 -22.64 -6.60 15.84
C PRO A 162 -23.73 -6.06 14.89
N PRO A 163 -24.25 -6.88 13.95
CA PRO A 163 -25.36 -6.46 13.11
C PRO A 163 -26.59 -6.15 13.99
N HIS A 164 -27.19 -4.98 13.76
CA HIS A 164 -28.49 -4.66 14.32
C HIS A 164 -29.54 -5.61 13.76
N SER A 165 -30.27 -6.31 14.63
CA SER A 165 -31.52 -6.94 14.24
C SER A 165 -32.52 -5.84 13.88
N SER A 166 -32.75 -5.61 12.60
CA SER A 166 -33.94 -4.94 12.11
C SER A 166 -35.14 -5.86 12.37
N SER A 167 -35.70 -5.76 13.58
CA SER A 167 -36.98 -6.35 13.89
C SER A 167 -38.06 -5.67 13.05
N SER A 168 -38.49 -6.33 11.99
CA SER A 168 -39.77 -6.06 11.33
C SER A 168 -40.90 -6.47 12.29
N SER A 169 -41.33 -5.55 13.14
CA SER A 169 -42.52 -5.71 13.97
C SER A 169 -43.77 -5.38 13.16
N THR A 170 -44.40 -6.42 12.61
CA THR A 170 -45.85 -6.38 12.32
C THR A 170 -46.57 -6.43 13.65
N GLY A 171 -47.43 -5.43 13.88
CA GLY A 171 -47.84 -4.98 15.20
C GLY A 171 -48.68 -5.95 16.03
N ASN A 172 -48.57 -5.78 17.35
CA ASN A 172 -49.75 -5.72 18.19
C ASN A 172 -49.51 -4.82 19.42
N ASN A 173 -50.60 -4.22 19.87
CA ASN A 173 -50.71 -3.07 20.74
C ASN A 173 -50.42 -3.38 22.22
N SER A 174 -49.41 -2.75 22.83
CA SER A 174 -49.37 -2.46 24.27
C SER A 174 -48.24 -1.46 24.59
N ASN A 175 -48.57 -0.42 25.36
CA ASN A 175 -47.67 0.59 25.90
C ASN A 175 -46.37 0.00 26.47
N THR A 176 -45.27 0.17 25.75
CA THR A 176 -43.91 0.21 26.27
C THR A 176 -43.05 0.90 25.22
N GLU A 177 -42.31 1.93 25.62
CA GLU A 177 -41.41 2.67 24.72
C GLU A 177 -40.50 1.69 23.97
N PRO A 178 -40.36 1.82 22.63
CA PRO A 178 -39.47 0.96 21.88
C PRO A 178 -38.03 1.38 22.18
N LYS A 179 -37.32 0.59 23.01
CA LYS A 179 -35.86 0.68 23.14
C LYS A 179 -35.22 0.17 21.85
N SER A 180 -35.20 1.05 20.85
CA SER A 180 -34.38 0.92 19.65
C SER A 180 -32.94 1.32 19.97
N GLY A 181 -31.98 0.64 19.34
CA GLY A 181 -30.59 1.11 19.23
C GLY A 181 -29.62 0.53 20.25
N ILE A 182 -28.35 0.42 19.85
CA ILE A 182 -27.18 -0.05 20.62
C ILE A 182 -27.32 0.26 22.12
N SER A 183 -27.02 -0.72 22.99
CA SER A 183 -26.99 -0.43 24.43
C SER A 183 -26.03 0.73 24.67
N GLN A 184 -26.47 1.73 25.42
CA GLN A 184 -25.71 2.96 25.65
C GLN A 184 -24.28 2.66 26.14
N ASP A 185 -24.11 1.60 26.94
CA ASP A 185 -22.81 1.08 27.39
C ASP A 185 -21.91 0.56 26.25
N MET A 186 -22.48 -0.16 25.27
CA MET A 186 -21.72 -0.64 24.12
C MET A 186 -21.31 0.52 23.19
N ALA A 187 -22.21 1.46 22.93
CA ALA A 187 -21.87 2.68 22.17
C ALA A 187 -20.76 3.46 22.88
N GLN A 188 -20.85 3.59 24.20
CA GLN A 188 -19.84 4.29 25.01
C GLN A 188 -18.46 3.65 24.89
N ARG A 189 -18.37 2.33 25.05
CA ARG A 189 -17.10 1.59 24.95
C ARG A 189 -16.48 1.65 23.56
N LEU A 190 -17.30 1.58 22.50
CA LEU A 190 -16.84 1.72 21.11
C LEU A 190 -16.35 3.13 20.80
N LEU A 191 -17.07 4.15 21.29
CA LEU A 191 -16.65 5.54 21.15
C LEU A 191 -15.32 5.77 21.88
N GLU A 192 -15.21 5.24 23.10
CA GLU A 192 -14.01 5.37 23.94
C GLU A 192 -12.80 4.70 23.29
N HIS A 193 -12.92 3.46 22.78
CA HIS A 193 -11.84 2.80 22.05
C HIS A 193 -11.39 3.58 20.82
N THR A 194 -12.34 4.08 20.03
CA THR A 194 -12.05 4.87 18.82
C THR A 194 -11.34 6.18 19.16
N GLN A 195 -11.81 6.85 20.21
CA GLN A 195 -11.27 8.11 20.70
C GLN A 195 -9.88 7.90 21.33
N GLN A 196 -9.64 6.75 21.93
CA GLN A 196 -8.35 6.35 22.47
C GLN A 196 -7.33 6.06 21.35
N ASP A 197 -7.73 5.38 20.28
CA ASP A 197 -6.87 5.15 19.10
C ASP A 197 -6.50 6.48 18.42
N GLU A 198 -7.48 7.34 18.16
CA GLU A 198 -7.29 8.66 17.55
C GLU A 198 -6.42 9.55 18.43
N SER A 199 -6.71 9.62 19.73
CA SER A 199 -5.91 10.41 20.67
C SER A 199 -4.48 9.88 20.82
N SER A 200 -4.28 8.56 20.77
CA SER A 200 -2.95 7.96 20.80
C SER A 200 -2.14 8.33 19.56
N LEU A 201 -2.77 8.31 18.37
CA LEU A 201 -2.14 8.74 17.12
C LEU A 201 -1.81 10.23 17.18
N MET A 202 -2.78 11.07 17.53
CA MET A 202 -2.62 12.52 17.61
C MET A 202 -1.55 12.95 18.64
N ARG A 203 -1.38 12.19 19.74
CA ARG A 203 -0.27 12.40 20.69
C ARG A 203 1.09 12.07 20.10
N GLN A 204 1.16 11.08 19.20
CA GLN A 204 2.39 10.65 18.57
C GLN A 204 2.77 11.51 17.35
N LEU A 205 1.81 12.24 16.75
CA LEU A 205 2.08 13.11 15.62
C LEU A 205 2.86 14.39 16.05
N PRO A 206 4.01 14.68 15.43
CA PRO A 206 4.70 15.95 15.59
C PRO A 206 3.78 17.15 15.28
N ARG A 207 3.65 18.09 16.22
CA ARG A 207 2.97 19.39 16.00
C ARG A 207 3.90 20.32 15.20
N ASN A 208 3.99 20.14 13.89
CA ASN A 208 4.78 21.04 13.02
C ASN A 208 3.88 21.93 12.15
N LYS A 209 4.30 23.20 11.99
CA LYS A 209 3.60 24.17 11.12
C LYS A 209 3.68 23.71 9.66
N SER A 210 2.54 23.78 8.99
CA SER A 210 2.27 23.37 7.61
C SER A 210 3.36 23.80 6.63
N THR A 211 4.07 22.81 6.07
CA THR A 211 4.62 22.87 4.72
C THR A 211 3.79 21.93 3.86
N ALA A 212 3.51 22.31 2.61
CA ALA A 212 2.77 21.46 1.68
C ALA A 212 3.52 20.14 1.49
N ALA A 213 3.00 19.06 2.08
CA ALA A 213 3.61 17.75 2.00
C ALA A 213 3.32 17.11 0.64
N LYS A 214 4.31 16.41 0.08
CA LYS A 214 4.10 15.52 -1.07
C LYS A 214 3.09 14.44 -0.67
N SER A 215 2.09 14.23 -1.52
CA SER A 215 1.08 13.18 -1.38
C SER A 215 1.73 11.79 -1.49
N GLY A 216 1.24 10.83 -0.69
CA GLY A 216 1.66 9.43 -0.72
C GLY A 216 1.26 8.66 -1.99
N SER A 217 0.83 9.32 -3.07
CA SER A 217 0.31 8.74 -4.31
C SER A 217 0.95 7.43 -4.80
N ASN A 218 0.13 6.56 -5.40
CA ASN A 218 0.49 5.35 -6.17
C ASN A 218 1.32 5.65 -7.44
N ASN A 219 2.03 6.78 -7.52
CA ASN A 219 2.82 7.14 -8.67
C ASN A 219 4.03 6.20 -8.80
N LEU A 220 4.36 5.85 -10.03
CA LEU A 220 5.54 5.05 -10.36
C LEU A 220 6.82 5.81 -10.02
N ASP A 221 7.88 5.04 -9.79
CA ASP A 221 9.23 5.50 -9.50
C ASP A 221 10.16 5.12 -10.66
N TRP A 222 10.18 5.95 -11.71
CA TRP A 222 10.97 5.71 -12.93
C TRP A 222 12.40 6.26 -12.85
#